data_AF-A0A2G9FWV0-F1
#
_entry.id   AF-A0A2G9FWV0-F1
#
_cell.length_a   1.000
_cell.length_b   1.000
_cell.length_c   1.000
_cell.angle_alpha   90.00
_cell.angle_beta   90.00
_cell.angle_gamma   90.00
#
_symmetry.space_group_name_H-M   'P 1'
#
loop_
_entity.id
_entity.type
_entity.pdbx_description
1 polymer ?
#
loop_
_entity_poly.entity_id
_entity_poly.type
_entity_poly.pdbx_seq_one_letter_code
_entity_poly.pdbx_strand_id
1 'polypeptide(L)'
;MDIDYAIRKDEPPTVTNTSTPQEIALYERWERSNRLSVMYIKTKISAGIRGSVDQHDKIRDLLKAIDDQFVSSEKALASTLIMKFSSLRLTTIRKQGFRKKTNMAGMVAVERKQGFRACG
;
A
#
# COMPACT_ATOMS: atom_id res chain seq x y z
N MET A 1 28.09 19.98 -3.64
CA MET A 1 27.49 19.33 -4.82
C MET A 1 25.99 19.54 -4.77
N ASP A 2 25.39 19.92 -5.88
CA ASP A 2 23.95 20.19 -5.99
C ASP A 2 23.21 18.88 -6.32
N ILE A 3 22.80 18.13 -5.29
CA ILE A 3 22.29 16.76 -5.43
C ILE A 3 20.85 16.69 -5.91
N ASP A 4 20.08 17.77 -5.77
CA ASP A 4 18.66 17.85 -6.11
C ASP A 4 18.43 18.57 -7.44
N TYR A 5 19.50 18.90 -8.17
CA TYR A 5 19.42 19.60 -9.45
C TYR A 5 18.56 18.84 -10.47
N ALA A 6 18.74 17.52 -10.57
CA ALA A 6 17.95 16.65 -11.44
C ALA A 6 16.49 16.46 -10.98
N ILE A 7 16.18 16.83 -9.74
CA ILE A 7 14.80 16.83 -9.21
C ILE A 7 14.09 18.13 -9.61
N ARG A 8 14.81 19.27 -9.51
CA ARG A 8 14.27 20.61 -9.79
C ARG A 8 14.18 20.96 -11.28
N LYS A 9 14.97 20.31 -12.13
CA LYS A 9 15.07 20.60 -13.57
C LYS A 9 14.73 19.37 -14.40
N ASP A 10 14.01 19.60 -15.50
CA ASP A 10 13.76 18.59 -16.53
C ASP A 10 15.06 18.02 -17.11
N GLU A 11 14.97 16.81 -17.64
CA GLU A 11 16.07 16.16 -18.35
C GLU A 11 16.49 17.05 -19.54
N PRO A 12 17.75 17.53 -19.57
CA PRO A 12 18.23 18.29 -20.70
C PRO A 12 18.32 17.38 -21.94
N PRO A 13 18.24 17.95 -23.16
CA PRO A 13 18.42 17.18 -24.38
C PRO A 13 19.73 16.41 -24.36
N THR A 14 19.71 15.18 -24.88
CA THR A 14 20.93 14.38 -25.02
C THR A 14 21.95 15.15 -25.86
N VAL A 15 23.16 15.28 -25.32
CA VAL A 15 24.26 15.91 -26.03
C VAL A 15 24.57 15.18 -27.33
N THR A 16 24.54 15.94 -28.43
CA THR A 16 24.91 15.51 -29.78
C THR A 16 26.29 16.05 -30.15
N ASN A 17 26.96 15.53 -31.18
CA ASN A 17 28.29 15.97 -31.66
C ASN A 17 28.38 17.47 -32.01
N THR A 18 27.25 18.16 -32.14
CA THR A 18 27.15 19.60 -32.42
C THR A 18 26.92 20.46 -31.17
N SER A 19 26.86 19.85 -29.98
CA SER A 19 26.55 20.57 -28.74
C SER A 19 27.72 21.45 -28.33
N THR A 20 27.38 22.61 -27.77
CA THR A 20 28.35 23.53 -27.20
C THR A 20 28.97 22.95 -25.92
N PRO A 21 30.21 23.33 -25.56
CA PRO A 21 30.83 22.92 -24.30
C PRO A 21 29.96 23.22 -23.06
N GLN A 22 29.18 24.28 -23.11
CA GLN A 22 28.25 24.70 -22.06
C GLN A 22 27.09 23.72 -21.90
N GLU A 23 26.50 23.26 -23.01
CA GLU A 23 25.44 22.24 -22.99
C GLU A 23 25.95 20.89 -22.47
N ILE A 24 27.18 20.53 -22.83
CA ILE A 24 27.85 19.32 -22.31
C ILE A 24 28.03 19.41 -20.80
N ALA A 25 28.57 20.52 -20.29
CA ALA A 25 28.75 20.71 -18.86
C ALA A 25 27.42 20.69 -18.08
N LEU A 26 26.34 21.23 -18.67
CA LEU A 26 25.00 21.19 -18.08
C LEU A 26 24.45 19.76 -18.02
N TYR A 27 24.58 19.00 -19.10
CA TYR A 27 24.16 17.60 -19.14
C TYR A 27 24.94 16.76 -18.12
N GLU A 28 26.27 16.87 -18.08
CA GLU A 28 27.10 16.13 -17.11
C GLU A 28 26.75 16.48 -15.65
N ARG A 29 26.49 17.75 -15.37
CA ARG A 29 26.04 18.19 -14.04
C ARG A 29 24.69 17.57 -13.69
N TRP A 30 23.75 17.55 -14.63
CA TRP A 30 22.43 16.93 -14.44
C TRP A 30 22.56 15.42 -14.23
N GLU A 31 23.32 14.72 -15.06
CA GLU A 31 23.54 13.28 -14.99
C GLU A 31 24.17 12.86 -13.66
N ARG A 32 25.17 13.62 -13.21
CA ARG A 32 25.81 13.39 -11.90
C ARG A 32 24.82 13.58 -10.75
N SER A 33 23.98 14.63 -10.81
CA SER A 33 22.92 14.84 -9.83
C SER A 33 21.93 13.68 -9.86
N ASN A 34 21.45 13.26 -11.03
CA ASN A 34 20.51 12.15 -11.20
C ASN A 34 21.03 10.87 -10.53
N ARG A 35 22.26 10.46 -10.87
CA ARG A 35 22.88 9.25 -10.31
C ARG A 35 23.02 9.31 -8.78
N LEU A 36 23.39 10.47 -8.24
CA LEU A 36 23.51 10.66 -6.79
C LEU A 36 22.15 10.63 -6.09
N SER A 37 21.13 11.30 -6.64
CA SER A 37 19.78 11.29 -6.06
C SER A 37 19.21 9.87 -6.06
N VAL A 38 19.33 9.14 -7.17
CA VAL A 38 18.84 7.76 -7.31
C VAL A 38 19.50 6.85 -6.29
N MET A 39 20.83 6.91 -6.18
CA MET A 39 21.57 6.13 -5.20
C MET A 39 21.14 6.48 -3.77
N TYR A 40 21.02 7.77 -3.46
CA TYR A 40 20.59 8.22 -2.13
C TYR A 40 19.21 7.68 -1.77
N ILE A 41 18.22 7.85 -2.65
CA ILE A 41 16.86 7.36 -2.40
C ILE A 41 16.85 5.83 -2.26
N LYS A 42 17.48 5.09 -3.19
CA LYS A 42 17.56 3.62 -3.14
C LYS A 42 18.19 3.09 -1.84
N THR A 43 19.09 3.85 -1.20
CA THR A 43 19.65 3.48 0.12
C THR A 43 18.74 3.79 1.30
N LYS A 44 17.81 4.73 1.17
CA LYS A 44 16.93 5.19 2.25
C LYS A 44 15.56 4.50 2.26
N ILE A 45 15.14 3.96 1.13
CA ILE A 45 13.88 3.20 1.03
C ILE A 45 13.93 1.89 1.82
N SER A 46 12.78 1.48 2.34
CA SER A 46 12.64 0.23 3.07
C SER A 46 12.69 -0.98 2.13
N ALA A 47 13.12 -2.13 2.67
CA ALA A 47 13.25 -3.37 1.90
C ALA A 47 11.93 -3.83 1.24
N GLY A 48 10.78 -3.48 1.83
CA GLY A 48 9.47 -3.85 1.28
C GLY A 48 9.10 -3.14 -0.02
N ILE A 49 9.69 -1.98 -0.29
CA ILE A 49 9.46 -1.19 -1.52
C ILE A 49 10.63 -1.37 -2.50
N ARG A 50 11.82 -1.66 -1.97
CA ARG A 50 13.08 -1.73 -2.72
C ARG A 50 12.99 -2.54 -4.02
N GLY A 51 12.40 -3.74 -3.99
CA GLY A 51 12.30 -4.59 -5.19
C GLY A 51 11.51 -3.96 -6.34
N SER A 52 10.47 -3.17 -6.04
CA SER A 52 9.62 -2.53 -7.06
C SER A 52 10.27 -1.30 -7.70
N VAL A 53 11.24 -0.66 -7.03
CA VAL A 53 11.79 0.63 -7.44
C VAL A 53 13.26 0.56 -7.88
N ASP A 54 13.92 -0.59 -7.70
CA ASP A 54 15.35 -0.75 -8.00
C ASP A 54 15.67 -0.65 -9.49
N GLN A 55 14.69 -0.85 -10.37
CA GLN A 55 14.83 -0.84 -11.83
C GLN A 55 14.94 0.57 -12.43
N HIS A 56 14.66 1.62 -11.65
CA HIS A 56 14.64 2.99 -12.17
C HIS A 56 16.01 3.67 -12.01
N ASP A 57 16.60 4.07 -13.14
CA ASP A 57 17.88 4.79 -13.20
C ASP A 57 17.71 6.31 -13.34
N LYS A 58 16.51 6.75 -13.70
CA LYS A 58 16.12 8.17 -13.72
C LYS A 58 15.39 8.52 -12.44
N ILE A 59 15.77 9.63 -11.83
CA ILE A 59 15.21 10.10 -10.56
C ILE A 59 13.71 10.37 -10.66
N ARG A 60 13.24 10.88 -11.80
CA ARG A 60 11.81 11.15 -12.02
C ARG A 60 10.98 9.88 -12.07
N ASP A 61 11.44 8.88 -12.80
CA ASP A 61 10.76 7.59 -12.90
C ASP A 61 10.77 6.88 -11.54
N LEU A 62 11.88 6.97 -10.81
CA LEU A 62 12.00 6.44 -9.45
C LEU A 62 10.99 7.08 -8.51
N LEU A 63 10.88 8.42 -8.51
CA LEU A 63 9.91 9.13 -7.67
C LEU A 63 8.47 8.75 -8.02
N LYS A 64 8.14 8.67 -9.31
CA LYS A 64 6.81 8.25 -9.76
C LYS A 64 6.49 6.81 -9.31
N ALA A 65 7.45 5.89 -9.42
CA ALA A 65 7.25 4.51 -8.99
C ALA A 65 7.04 4.40 -7.47
N ILE A 66 7.73 5.24 -6.69
CA ILE A 66 7.52 5.34 -5.25
C ILE A 66 6.10 5.82 -4.96
N ASP A 67 5.65 6.90 -5.60
CA ASP A 67 4.29 7.44 -5.41
C ASP A 67 3.21 6.39 -5.75
N ASP A 68 3.35 5.71 -6.89
CA ASP A 68 2.43 4.66 -7.32
C ASP A 68 2.39 3.49 -6.30
N GLN A 69 3.54 3.11 -5.73
CA GLN A 69 3.64 2.05 -4.72
C GLN A 69 3.07 2.46 -3.35
N PHE A 70 3.17 3.74 -2.98
CA PHE A 70 2.54 4.26 -1.76
C PHE A 70 1.01 4.20 -1.86
N VAL A 71 0.47 4.66 -2.98
CA VAL A 71 -0.98 4.62 -3.25
C VAL A 71 -1.51 3.18 -3.23
N SER A 72 -0.79 2.24 -3.85
CA SER A 72 -1.18 0.82 -3.86
C SER A 72 -1.16 0.21 -2.44
N SER A 73 -0.13 0.53 -1.66
CA SER A 73 0.05 0.05 -0.28
C SER A 73 -1.06 0.55 0.64
N GLU A 74 -1.41 1.84 0.58
CA GLU A 74 -2.49 2.43 1.36
C GLU A 74 -3.83 1.77 1.05
N LYS A 75 -4.13 1.57 -0.24
CA LYS A 75 -5.36 0.89 -0.68
C LYS A 75 -5.45 -0.55 -0.19
N ALA A 76 -4.33 -1.27 -0.19
CA ALA A 76 -4.25 -2.64 0.33
C ALA A 76 -4.46 -2.69 1.85
N LEU A 77 -3.89 -1.74 2.59
CA LEU A 77 -4.08 -1.60 4.03
C LEU A 77 -5.55 -1.30 4.38
N ALA A 78 -6.18 -0.36 3.66
CA ALA A 78 -7.59 -0.03 3.85
C ALA A 78 -8.49 -1.24 3.58
N SER A 79 -8.25 -1.97 2.48
CA SER A 79 -8.99 -3.19 2.13
C SER A 79 -8.84 -4.28 3.19
N THR A 80 -7.61 -4.45 3.70
CA THR A 80 -7.33 -5.40 4.79
C THR A 80 -8.07 -5.04 6.07
N LEU A 81 -8.10 -3.75 6.43
CA LEU A 81 -8.80 -3.28 7.62
C LEU A 81 -10.32 -3.50 7.48
N ILE A 82 -10.91 -3.18 6.33
CA ILE A 82 -12.33 -3.42 6.04
C ILE A 82 -12.66 -4.91 6.12
N MET A 83 -11.81 -5.78 5.56
CA MET A 83 -12.00 -7.23 5.62
C MET A 83 -11.95 -7.74 7.07
N LYS A 84 -10.97 -7.29 7.87
CA LYS A 84 -10.87 -7.63 9.29
C LYS A 84 -12.11 -7.16 10.07
N PHE A 85 -12.52 -5.91 9.86
CA PHE A 85 -13.71 -5.34 10.50
C PHE A 85 -14.98 -6.12 10.14
N SER A 86 -15.18 -6.43 8.86
CA SER A 86 -16.31 -7.21 8.37
C SER A 86 -16.33 -8.63 8.96
N SER A 87 -15.16 -9.27 9.04
CA SER A 87 -15.01 -10.60 9.62
C SER A 87 -15.36 -10.61 11.10
N LEU A 88 -14.89 -9.62 11.86
CA LEU A 88 -15.25 -9.44 13.27
C LEU A 88 -16.76 -9.27 13.44
N ARG A 89 -17.39 -8.36 12.67
CA ARG A 89 -18.84 -8.14 12.71
C ARG A 89 -19.63 -9.42 12.40
N LEU A 90 -19.27 -10.16 11.36
CA LEU A 90 -19.93 -11.42 11.00
C LEU A 90 -19.81 -12.47 12.11
N THR A 91 -18.65 -12.59 12.76
CA THR A 91 -18.50 -13.53 13.89
C THR A 91 -19.39 -13.14 15.07
N THR A 92 -19.50 -11.85 15.39
CA THR A 92 -20.40 -11.36 16.44
C THR A 92 -21.86 -11.66 16.12
N ILE A 93 -22.30 -11.39 14.89
CA ILE A 93 -23.67 -11.67 14.44
C ILE A 93 -23.96 -13.17 14.46
N ARG A 94 -23.04 -14.00 13.95
CA ARG A 94 -23.17 -15.47 14.00
C ARG A 94 -23.29 -15.98 15.44
N LYS A 95 -22.48 -15.46 16.38
CA LYS A 95 -22.56 -15.81 17.80
C LYS A 95 -23.89 -15.38 18.43
N GLN A 96 -24.40 -14.18 18.12
CA GLN A 96 -25.72 -13.74 18.59
C GLN A 96 -26.86 -14.58 18.00
N GLY A 97 -26.81 -14.92 16.71
CA GLY A 97 -27.79 -15.79 16.06
C GLY A 97 -27.80 -17.18 16.68
N PHE A 98 -26.62 -17.75 16.98
CA PHE A 98 -26.51 -19.02 17.69
C PHE A 98 -27.12 -18.93 19.09
N ARG A 99 -26.79 -17.88 19.87
CA ARG A 99 -27.36 -17.65 21.22
C ARG A 99 -28.89 -17.50 21.20
N LYS A 100 -29.46 -16.83 20.19
CA LYS A 100 -30.91 -16.71 20.04
C LYS A 100 -31.56 -18.07 19.73
N LYS A 101 -30.95 -18.87 18.84
CA LYS A 101 -31.45 -20.22 18.52
C LYS A 101 -31.37 -21.17 19.72
N THR A 102 -30.28 -21.16 20.47
CA THR A 102 -30.15 -21.99 21.68
C THR A 102 -31.18 -21.61 22.74
N ASN A 103 -31.42 -20.30 22.94
CA ASN A 103 -32.42 -19.82 23.90
C ASN A 103 -33.85 -20.21 23.47
N MET A 104 -34.18 -20.08 22.19
CA MET A 104 -35.50 -20.47 21.65
C MET A 104 -35.73 -21.98 21.75
N ALA A 105 -34.72 -22.80 21.41
CA ALA A 105 -34.81 -24.26 21.57
C ALA A 105 -35.00 -24.67 23.04
N GLY A 106 -34.31 -24.00 23.97
CA GLY A 106 -34.51 -24.21 25.41
C GLY A 106 -35.92 -23.88 25.88
N MET A 107 -36.51 -22.78 25.41
CA MET A 107 -37.88 -22.36 25.76
C MET A 107 -38.94 -23.36 25.26
N VAL A 108 -38.82 -23.81 24.01
CA VAL A 108 -39.71 -24.83 23.43
C VAL A 108 -39.62 -26.17 24.15
N ALA A 109 -38.41 -26.57 24.60
CA ALA A 109 -38.22 -27.79 25.39
C ALA A 109 -38.88 -27.70 26.78
N VAL A 110 -38.89 -26.52 27.39
CA VAL A 110 -39.55 -26.27 28.67
C VAL A 110 -41.08 -26.32 28.52
N GLU A 111 -41.65 -25.69 27.50
CA GLU A 111 -43.09 -25.76 27.22
C GLU A 111 -43.57 -27.18 26.95
N ARG A 112 -42.82 -27.98 26.17
CA ARG A 112 -43.15 -29.41 25.95
C ARG A 112 -43.15 -30.21 27.26
N LYS A 113 -42.23 -29.94 28.19
CA LYS A 113 -42.19 -30.59 29.52
C LYS A 113 -43.28 -30.13 30.48
N GLN A 114 -43.83 -28.93 30.29
CA GLN A 114 -44.95 -28.42 31.09
C GLN A 114 -46.29 -28.93 30.56
N GLY A 115 -46.49 -28.94 29.24
CA GLY A 115 -47.67 -29.51 28.60
C GLY A 115 -47.83 -31.01 28.84
N PHE A 116 -46.73 -31.78 28.86
CA PHE A 116 -46.77 -33.21 29.20
C PHE A 116 -47.16 -33.49 30.66
N ARG A 117 -46.99 -32.50 31.55
CA ARG A 117 -47.36 -32.60 32.98
C ARG A 117 -48.82 -32.25 33.24
N ALA A 118 -49.54 -31.68 32.27
CA ALA A 118 -50.94 -31.27 32.40
C ALA A 118 -51.95 -32.32 31.90
N CYS A 119 -51.48 -33.41 31.27
CA CYS A 119 -52.31 -34.51 30.77
C CYS A 119 -52.26 -35.78 31.65
N GLY A 120 -51.78 -35.66 32.89
CA GLY A 120 -51.71 -36.75 33.88
C GLY A 120 -52.70 -36.57 35.01
#